data_AF-A0A1J8Q1U2-F1
#
_entry.id   AF-A0A1J8Q1U2-F1
#
_cell.length_a   1.000
_cell.length_b   1.000
_cell.length_c   1.000
_cell.angle_alpha   90.00
_cell.angle_beta   90.00
_cell.angle_gamma   90.00
#
_symmetry.space_group_name_H-M   'P 1'
#
loop_
_entity.id
_entity.type
_entity.pdbx_description
1 polymer ?
#
loop_
_entity_poly.entity_id
_entity_poly.type
_entity_poly.pdbx_seq_one_letter_code
_entity_poly.pdbx_strand_id
1 'polypeptide(L)'
;VITFSVSSVAPTIDIIAPATLSFSFTDTGSDQTDGITSNAEIIVSGLEVGATWFYCTDGGDSGIAILGEGNSFTLDPDSYAIGDIRVWQKDLAGNASEIYSNAHAIIIITETTTDIPGTTADGGSSTSTASEVSSAHGFTINTGTSWNTIYPRSQGQAVSSAGDVNGDGIDDLIVGLASQYYKWGWKTGKSYVVFGKVDGEGVDVDNLGSGGFTIIGRAGNSLNGYAVSSAGDVNGDGLDDLIIGAPKEWHTWGIKRSGTAYVVFGKTDTSSVLLKDVYNGTGGFAIKGYIYESYAGASVSAAGDINNDGLDDVIVDTNSDGIGDIIASAEHQKFAIFGKKSTSSVSLSAIAN
;
A
#
# COMPACT_ATOMS: atom_id res chain seq x y z
N VAL A 1 62.13 -44.05 6.89
CA VAL A 1 61.69 -43.31 5.68
C VAL A 1 60.17 -43.31 5.71
N ILE A 2 59.53 -42.16 5.91
CA ILE A 2 58.08 -42.02 5.84
C ILE A 2 57.77 -41.48 4.45
N THR A 3 57.14 -42.30 3.61
CA THR A 3 56.65 -41.89 2.29
C THR A 3 55.24 -41.34 2.42
N PHE A 4 55.09 -40.04 2.17
CA PHE A 4 53.79 -39.42 1.97
C PHE A 4 53.38 -39.63 0.51
N SER A 5 52.25 -40.27 0.28
CA SER A 5 51.58 -40.27 -1.02
C SER A 5 50.60 -39.09 -1.04
N VAL A 6 50.87 -38.12 -1.89
CA VAL A 6 49.86 -37.12 -2.27
C VAL A 6 49.04 -37.73 -3.40
N SER A 7 47.75 -37.93 -3.14
CA SER A 7 46.79 -38.29 -4.17
C SER A 7 46.78 -37.20 -5.24
N SER A 8 47.16 -37.55 -6.47
CA SER A 8 47.31 -36.60 -7.59
C SER A 8 46.02 -36.39 -8.38
N VAL A 9 44.85 -36.52 -7.73
CA VAL A 9 43.58 -36.26 -8.41
C VAL A 9 43.35 -34.76 -8.42
N ALA A 10 43.48 -34.15 -9.60
CA ALA A 10 43.11 -32.75 -9.80
C ALA A 10 41.61 -32.58 -9.48
N PRO A 11 41.21 -31.52 -8.74
CA PRO A 11 39.79 -31.27 -8.50
C PRO A 11 39.09 -31.06 -9.84
N THR A 12 38.10 -31.90 -10.13
CA THR A 12 37.23 -31.71 -11.29
C THR A 12 36.22 -30.63 -10.93
N ILE A 13 36.23 -29.51 -11.68
CA ILE A 13 35.22 -28.46 -11.54
C ILE A 13 33.93 -29.00 -12.12
N ASP A 14 32.89 -29.07 -11.30
CA ASP A 14 31.55 -29.37 -11.76
C ASP A 14 30.93 -28.10 -12.33
N ILE A 15 30.63 -28.15 -13.64
CA ILE A 15 30.01 -27.07 -14.40
C ILE A 15 28.62 -27.45 -14.91
N ILE A 16 28.13 -28.64 -14.53
CA ILE A 16 26.88 -29.18 -15.06
C ILE A 16 25.76 -28.65 -14.18
N ALA A 17 24.82 -27.91 -14.76
CA ALA A 17 23.65 -27.46 -14.05
C ALA A 17 22.72 -28.65 -13.70
N PRO A 18 22.05 -28.60 -12.53
CA PRO A 18 21.00 -29.55 -12.20
C PRO A 18 19.79 -29.37 -13.15
N ALA A 19 18.95 -30.40 -13.25
CA ALA A 19 17.76 -30.40 -14.09
C ALA A 19 16.80 -29.25 -13.77
N THR A 20 16.09 -28.76 -14.80
CA THR A 20 15.04 -27.75 -14.63
C THR A 20 13.88 -28.32 -13.83
N LEU A 21 13.41 -27.56 -12.84
CA LEU A 21 12.25 -27.91 -12.04
C LEU A 21 10.95 -27.73 -12.81
N SER A 22 9.88 -28.30 -12.29
CA SER A 22 8.51 -27.99 -12.69
C SER A 22 7.63 -27.91 -11.44
N PHE A 23 6.44 -27.37 -11.57
CA PHE A 23 5.45 -27.44 -10.50
C PHE A 23 4.04 -27.65 -11.04
N SER A 24 3.17 -28.09 -10.15
CA SER A 24 1.75 -28.30 -10.39
C SER A 24 0.94 -27.75 -9.23
N PHE A 25 -0.30 -27.40 -9.49
CA PHE A 25 -1.29 -27.02 -8.50
C PHE A 25 -2.59 -27.74 -8.81
N THR A 26 -3.47 -27.85 -7.82
CA THR A 26 -4.82 -28.39 -8.03
C THR A 26 -5.77 -27.23 -8.21
N ASP A 27 -6.39 -27.13 -9.38
CA ASP A 27 -7.52 -26.21 -9.57
C ASP A 27 -8.75 -26.77 -8.87
N THR A 28 -9.19 -26.12 -7.79
CA THR A 28 -10.39 -26.50 -7.03
C THR A 28 -11.57 -25.57 -7.30
N GLY A 29 -11.46 -24.67 -8.29
CA GLY A 29 -12.53 -23.81 -8.75
C GLY A 29 -13.62 -24.56 -9.50
N SER A 30 -14.65 -23.82 -9.91
CA SER A 30 -15.79 -24.37 -10.66
C SER A 30 -15.45 -24.65 -12.13
N ASP A 31 -14.48 -23.92 -12.68
CA ASP A 31 -13.85 -24.17 -13.97
C ASP A 31 -12.41 -24.66 -13.73
N GLN A 32 -12.02 -25.77 -14.33
CA GLN A 32 -10.69 -26.37 -14.12
C GLN A 32 -9.60 -25.74 -15.01
N THR A 33 -9.95 -24.69 -15.77
CA THR A 33 -9.08 -24.10 -16.78
C THR A 33 -8.80 -22.62 -16.58
N ASP A 34 -9.48 -21.96 -15.64
CA ASP A 34 -9.33 -20.53 -15.38
C ASP A 34 -8.24 -20.21 -14.35
N GLY A 35 -7.73 -21.22 -13.63
CA GLY A 35 -6.66 -21.08 -12.66
C GLY A 35 -7.12 -20.53 -11.31
N ILE A 36 -8.42 -20.51 -11.03
CA ILE A 36 -9.00 -20.05 -9.76
C ILE A 36 -9.11 -21.22 -8.79
N THR A 37 -8.28 -21.26 -7.75
CA THR A 37 -8.27 -22.37 -6.81
C THR A 37 -8.32 -21.92 -5.36
N SER A 38 -9.01 -22.70 -4.51
CA SER A 38 -8.92 -22.56 -3.06
C SER A 38 -7.82 -23.42 -2.44
N ASN A 39 -7.14 -24.25 -3.26
CA ASN A 39 -5.97 -25.00 -2.84
C ASN A 39 -4.70 -24.21 -3.16
N ALA A 40 -4.13 -23.61 -2.11
CA ALA A 40 -2.90 -22.84 -2.17
C ALA A 40 -1.61 -23.66 -2.37
N GLU A 41 -1.67 -24.99 -2.31
CA GLU A 41 -0.47 -25.83 -2.36
C GLU A 41 0.08 -25.98 -3.79
N ILE A 42 1.35 -25.57 -3.96
CA ILE A 42 2.14 -25.81 -5.16
C ILE A 42 3.11 -26.96 -4.89
N ILE A 43 3.00 -28.01 -5.70
CA ILE A 43 3.86 -29.19 -5.61
C ILE A 43 4.97 -29.07 -6.65
N VAL A 44 6.21 -29.05 -6.19
CA VAL A 44 7.43 -28.93 -7.00
C VAL A 44 7.98 -30.32 -7.32
N SER A 45 8.36 -30.51 -8.58
CA SER A 45 8.87 -31.76 -9.15
C SER A 45 10.21 -31.54 -9.86
N GLY A 46 11.01 -32.60 -9.94
CA GLY A 46 12.36 -32.56 -10.54
C GLY A 46 13.49 -32.22 -9.56
N LEU A 47 13.21 -32.26 -8.25
CA LEU A 47 14.22 -32.01 -7.21
C LEU A 47 15.33 -33.07 -7.25
N GLU A 48 16.57 -32.61 -7.38
CA GLU A 48 17.74 -33.48 -7.36
C GLU A 48 18.24 -33.71 -5.93
N VAL A 49 18.70 -34.93 -5.65
CA VAL A 49 19.21 -35.29 -4.32
C VAL A 49 20.46 -34.48 -4.00
N GLY A 50 20.41 -33.71 -2.91
CA GLY A 50 21.52 -32.86 -2.47
C GLY A 50 21.52 -31.46 -3.08
N ALA A 51 20.60 -31.15 -4.00
CA ALA A 51 20.37 -29.81 -4.49
C ALA A 51 19.53 -28.98 -3.49
N THR A 52 19.75 -27.67 -3.50
CA THR A 52 18.93 -26.70 -2.78
C THR A 52 18.01 -26.00 -3.77
N TRP A 53 16.70 -25.97 -3.52
CA TRP A 53 15.75 -25.34 -4.42
C TRP A 53 15.14 -24.06 -3.86
N PHE A 54 14.71 -23.20 -4.76
CA PHE A 54 14.25 -21.86 -4.50
C PHE A 54 13.00 -21.55 -5.30
N TYR A 55 12.24 -20.56 -4.83
CA TYR A 55 11.12 -20.00 -5.55
C TYR A 55 10.97 -18.49 -5.33
N CYS A 56 10.22 -17.84 -6.20
CA CYS A 56 9.65 -16.51 -5.96
C CYS A 56 8.22 -16.46 -6.52
N THR A 57 7.45 -15.47 -6.11
CA THR A 57 6.02 -15.33 -6.45
C THR A 57 5.68 -13.94 -7.00
N ASP A 58 6.68 -13.14 -7.33
CA ASP A 58 6.59 -11.74 -7.75
C ASP A 58 7.30 -11.49 -9.09
N GLY A 59 7.52 -12.54 -9.88
CA GLY A 59 8.27 -12.43 -11.13
C GLY A 59 9.73 -12.03 -10.93
N GLY A 60 10.26 -12.14 -9.71
CA GLY A 60 11.62 -11.76 -9.37
C GLY A 60 11.83 -10.25 -9.25
N ASP A 61 10.76 -9.45 -9.21
CA ASP A 61 10.82 -7.98 -9.13
C ASP A 61 11.54 -7.49 -7.86
N SER A 62 11.37 -8.19 -6.74
CA SER A 62 12.09 -7.89 -5.49
C SER A 62 13.56 -8.33 -5.50
N GLY A 63 13.95 -9.21 -6.44
CA GLY A 63 15.25 -9.89 -6.44
C GLY A 63 15.43 -10.88 -5.28
N ILE A 64 14.36 -11.21 -4.54
CA ILE A 64 14.40 -12.12 -3.41
C ILE A 64 14.11 -13.55 -3.88
N ALA A 65 14.99 -14.48 -3.50
CA ALA A 65 14.80 -15.92 -3.69
C ALA A 65 14.43 -16.57 -2.35
N ILE A 66 13.28 -17.23 -2.30
CA ILE A 66 12.80 -17.93 -1.11
C ILE A 66 13.33 -19.36 -1.13
N LEU A 67 13.89 -19.82 -0.01
CA LEU A 67 14.34 -21.20 0.14
C LEU A 67 13.14 -22.14 0.22
N GLY A 68 13.11 -23.18 -0.62
CA GLY A 68 12.09 -24.21 -0.56
C GLY A 68 12.36 -25.24 0.53
N GLU A 69 11.30 -25.71 1.19
CA GLU A 69 11.34 -26.80 2.17
C GLU A 69 10.54 -28.01 1.64
N GLY A 70 11.09 -29.22 1.80
CA GLY A 70 10.44 -30.41 1.24
C GLY A 70 10.29 -30.33 -0.28
N ASN A 71 9.09 -30.61 -0.79
CA ASN A 71 8.75 -30.58 -2.21
C ASN A 71 7.50 -29.74 -2.54
N SER A 72 7.04 -28.90 -1.61
CA SER A 72 5.91 -28.02 -1.86
C SER A 72 6.09 -26.68 -1.16
N PHE A 73 5.35 -25.70 -1.61
CA PHE A 73 5.17 -24.43 -0.92
C PHE A 73 3.70 -24.03 -1.03
N THR A 74 3.27 -23.14 -0.17
CA THR A 74 1.91 -22.59 -0.21
C THR A 74 1.98 -21.17 -0.72
N LEU A 75 1.11 -20.86 -1.68
CA LEU A 75 0.87 -19.51 -2.14
C LEU A 75 -0.04 -18.79 -1.15
N ASP A 76 0.17 -17.49 -1.00
CA ASP A 76 -0.79 -16.68 -0.26
C ASP A 76 -2.04 -16.46 -1.16
N PRO A 77 -3.23 -16.22 -0.58
CA PRO A 77 -4.40 -15.81 -1.36
C PRO A 77 -4.14 -14.51 -2.12
N ASP A 78 -3.92 -14.61 -3.44
CA ASP A 78 -3.59 -13.50 -4.34
C ASP A 78 -3.81 -13.92 -5.80
N SER A 79 -3.70 -12.96 -6.72
CA SER A 79 -3.58 -13.21 -8.15
C SER A 79 -2.10 -13.18 -8.58
N TYR A 80 -1.63 -14.27 -9.15
CA TYR A 80 -0.30 -14.42 -9.72
C TYR A 80 -0.39 -14.35 -11.23
N ALA A 81 0.16 -13.30 -11.83
CA ALA A 81 0.22 -13.16 -13.28
C ALA A 81 1.15 -14.21 -13.89
N ILE A 82 1.07 -14.36 -15.22
CA ILE A 82 1.96 -15.26 -15.96
C ILE A 82 3.42 -14.88 -15.70
N GLY A 83 4.20 -15.84 -15.21
CA GLY A 83 5.62 -15.63 -14.94
C GLY A 83 5.95 -15.15 -13.52
N ASP A 84 4.95 -14.93 -12.67
CA ASP A 84 5.16 -14.46 -11.29
C ASP A 84 5.73 -15.56 -10.40
N ILE A 85 5.19 -16.77 -10.52
CA ILE A 85 5.65 -17.92 -9.75
C ILE A 85 6.80 -18.55 -10.52
N ARG A 86 7.98 -18.57 -9.90
CA ARG A 86 9.20 -19.13 -10.49
C ARG A 86 9.85 -20.10 -9.53
N VAL A 87 10.38 -21.21 -10.05
CA VAL A 87 11.13 -22.20 -9.29
C VAL A 87 12.45 -22.56 -9.99
N TRP A 88 13.50 -22.80 -9.22
CA TRP A 88 14.79 -23.28 -9.72
C TRP A 88 15.59 -23.97 -8.61
N GLN A 89 16.65 -24.70 -8.96
CA GLN A 89 17.53 -25.34 -7.97
C GLN A 89 19.01 -25.07 -8.23
N LYS A 90 19.83 -25.28 -7.20
CA LYS A 90 21.29 -25.26 -7.25
C LYS A 90 21.87 -26.55 -6.70
N ASP A 91 22.85 -27.11 -7.40
CA ASP A 91 23.58 -28.28 -6.93
C ASP A 91 24.59 -27.93 -5.80
N LEU A 92 25.32 -28.94 -5.32
CA LEU A 92 26.37 -28.78 -4.31
C LEU A 92 27.56 -27.93 -4.77
N ALA A 93 27.79 -27.83 -6.09
CA ALA A 93 28.84 -27.03 -6.69
C ALA A 93 28.42 -25.56 -6.92
N GLY A 94 27.12 -25.26 -6.76
CA GLY A 94 26.52 -23.94 -6.92
C GLY A 94 26.01 -23.65 -8.33
N ASN A 95 26.01 -24.63 -9.25
CA ASN A 95 25.43 -24.46 -10.58
C ASN A 95 23.91 -24.38 -10.47
N ALA A 96 23.27 -23.45 -11.18
CA ALA A 96 21.82 -23.26 -11.13
C ALA A 96 21.14 -23.90 -12.35
N SER A 97 19.97 -24.51 -12.13
CA SER A 97 19.07 -24.93 -13.21
C SER A 97 18.51 -23.73 -13.97
N GLU A 98 17.87 -23.97 -15.11
CA GLU A 98 16.97 -22.98 -15.70
C GLU A 98 15.80 -22.68 -14.75
N ILE A 99 15.23 -21.49 -14.88
CA ILE A 99 14.06 -21.06 -14.12
C ILE A 99 12.80 -21.55 -14.85
N TYR A 100 11.91 -22.21 -14.12
CA TYR A 100 10.59 -22.59 -14.60
C TYR A 100 9.52 -21.68 -13.99
N SER A 101 8.54 -21.24 -14.79
CA SER A 101 7.49 -20.32 -14.35
C SER A 101 6.07 -20.77 -14.70
N ASN A 102 5.06 -20.22 -14.01
CA ASN A 102 3.66 -20.46 -14.37
C ASN A 102 3.36 -19.92 -15.78
N ALA A 103 2.76 -20.77 -16.61
CA ALA A 103 2.37 -20.42 -17.99
C ALA A 103 1.00 -19.72 -18.07
N HIS A 104 0.20 -19.81 -17.02
CA HIS A 104 -1.12 -19.18 -16.89
C HIS A 104 -1.19 -18.42 -15.57
N ALA A 105 -2.10 -17.44 -15.50
CA ALA A 105 -2.38 -16.78 -14.24
C ALA A 105 -2.97 -17.80 -13.24
N ILE A 106 -2.65 -17.65 -11.96
CA ILE A 106 -3.17 -18.48 -10.88
C ILE A 106 -3.78 -17.54 -9.85
N ILE A 107 -5.00 -17.82 -9.41
CA ILE A 107 -5.72 -17.02 -8.44
C ILE A 107 -6.03 -17.93 -7.24
N ILE A 108 -5.52 -17.58 -6.06
CA ILE A 108 -5.75 -18.34 -4.84
C ILE A 108 -6.86 -17.66 -4.00
N ILE A 109 -7.96 -18.37 -3.74
CA ILE A 109 -9.11 -17.89 -2.97
C ILE A 109 -9.24 -18.63 -1.62
N THR A 110 -9.83 -18.00 -0.59
CA THR A 110 -9.93 -18.58 0.76
C THR A 110 -11.28 -19.23 1.09
N GLU A 111 -12.28 -19.07 0.23
CA GLU A 111 -13.60 -19.66 0.43
C GLU A 111 -13.92 -20.62 -0.72
N THR A 112 -14.55 -21.75 -0.38
CA THR A 112 -15.17 -22.63 -1.38
C THR A 112 -16.49 -21.98 -1.81
N THR A 113 -16.41 -20.90 -2.58
CA THR A 113 -17.57 -20.38 -3.27
C THR A 113 -17.91 -21.38 -4.37
N THR A 114 -18.99 -22.13 -4.17
CA THR A 114 -19.72 -22.71 -5.30
C THR A 114 -20.18 -21.54 -6.17
N ASP A 115 -19.39 -21.19 -7.17
CA ASP A 115 -19.88 -20.39 -8.27
C ASP A 115 -20.94 -21.19 -9.01
N ILE A 116 -22.16 -20.65 -9.08
CA ILE A 116 -23.11 -21.06 -10.11
C ILE A 116 -23.29 -19.87 -11.06
N PRO A 117 -23.03 -20.08 -12.37
CA PRO A 117 -23.24 -19.07 -13.38
C PRO A 117 -24.74 -18.83 -13.61
N GLY A 118 -25.14 -17.56 -13.63
CA GLY A 118 -26.43 -17.11 -14.15
C GLY A 118 -27.59 -17.02 -13.15
N THR A 119 -27.95 -15.78 -12.81
CA THR A 119 -29.28 -15.25 -12.45
C THR A 119 -30.25 -16.12 -11.64
N THR A 120 -30.56 -15.74 -10.38
CA THR A 120 -31.81 -15.05 -9.94
C THR A 120 -32.02 -15.20 -8.42
N ALA A 121 -32.13 -14.04 -7.75
CA ALA A 121 -32.86 -13.72 -6.51
C ALA A 121 -32.89 -14.66 -5.27
N ASP A 122 -32.49 -14.02 -4.16
CA ASP A 122 -32.98 -14.11 -2.76
C ASP A 122 -32.56 -15.29 -1.86
N GLY A 123 -31.99 -14.93 -0.70
CA GLY A 123 -31.52 -15.83 0.35
C GLY A 123 -30.52 -15.19 1.31
N GLY A 124 -30.97 -14.21 2.09
CA GLY A 124 -30.16 -13.30 2.92
C GLY A 124 -29.03 -13.87 3.78
N SER A 125 -27.85 -13.29 3.62
CA SER A 125 -26.90 -12.95 4.68
C SER A 125 -26.51 -11.49 4.44
N SER A 126 -26.72 -10.65 5.44
CA SER A 126 -26.80 -9.20 5.36
C SER A 126 -25.53 -8.50 4.85
N THR A 127 -25.32 -8.50 3.54
CA THR A 127 -24.65 -7.41 2.86
C THR A 127 -25.73 -6.41 2.49
N SER A 128 -25.80 -5.30 3.22
CA SER A 128 -26.44 -4.11 2.70
C SER A 128 -25.62 -3.67 1.48
N THR A 129 -25.91 -4.24 0.32
CA THR A 129 -25.50 -3.62 -0.93
C THR A 129 -26.10 -2.23 -0.89
N ALA A 130 -25.26 -1.20 -0.93
CA ALA A 130 -25.65 0.19 -1.17
C ALA A 130 -26.22 0.37 -2.61
N SER A 131 -26.96 -0.63 -3.10
CA SER A 131 -27.63 -0.67 -4.40
C SER A 131 -29.04 -0.08 -4.35
N GLU A 132 -29.50 0.40 -3.19
CA GLU A 132 -30.75 1.17 -3.04
C GLU A 132 -30.51 2.65 -2.70
N VAL A 133 -29.26 3.14 -2.75
CA VAL A 133 -29.11 4.56 -3.05
C VAL A 133 -29.58 4.68 -4.49
N SER A 134 -30.83 5.08 -4.69
CA SER A 134 -31.28 5.50 -6.02
C SER A 134 -30.20 6.42 -6.55
N SER A 135 -29.73 6.21 -7.78
CA SER A 135 -28.73 7.08 -8.44
C SER A 135 -29.12 8.58 -8.45
N ALA A 136 -30.30 8.93 -7.95
CA ALA A 136 -30.76 10.27 -7.62
C ALA A 136 -30.19 10.90 -6.33
N HIS A 137 -29.55 10.15 -5.41
CA HIS A 137 -29.17 10.68 -4.08
C HIS A 137 -27.75 10.32 -3.59
N GLY A 138 -26.90 9.69 -4.41
CA GLY A 138 -25.49 9.42 -4.07
C GLY A 138 -24.89 8.28 -4.90
N PHE A 139 -23.61 7.96 -4.61
CA PHE A 139 -22.85 6.87 -5.24
C PHE A 139 -21.95 6.16 -4.22
N THR A 140 -21.53 4.94 -4.54
CA THR A 140 -20.58 4.16 -3.72
C THR A 140 -19.13 4.49 -4.09
N ILE A 141 -18.24 4.60 -3.11
CA ILE A 141 -16.78 4.62 -3.34
C ILE A 141 -16.21 3.28 -2.87
N ASN A 142 -15.79 2.46 -3.82
CA ASN A 142 -15.23 1.14 -3.58
C ASN A 142 -13.72 1.26 -3.43
N THR A 143 -13.21 0.75 -2.32
CA THR A 143 -11.80 0.72 -1.97
C THR A 143 -11.25 -0.70 -2.09
N GLY A 144 -11.45 -1.34 -3.25
CA GLY A 144 -10.95 -2.70 -3.57
C GLY A 144 -11.40 -3.82 -2.61
N THR A 145 -12.08 -4.86 -3.10
CA THR A 145 -12.53 -6.02 -2.30
C THR A 145 -11.41 -7.03 -1.97
N SER A 146 -10.26 -6.58 -1.50
CA SER A 146 -9.18 -7.48 -1.04
C SER A 146 -8.86 -7.25 0.43
N TRP A 147 -9.87 -7.43 1.28
CA TRP A 147 -9.69 -7.47 2.74
C TRP A 147 -9.05 -8.81 3.14
N ASN A 148 -7.73 -8.86 3.12
CA ASN A 148 -6.96 -9.91 3.79
C ASN A 148 -7.30 -9.91 5.30
N THR A 149 -8.00 -10.94 5.76
CA THR A 149 -8.42 -11.07 7.18
C THR A 149 -7.29 -11.57 8.09
N ILE A 150 -6.08 -11.82 7.56
CA ILE A 150 -4.97 -12.46 8.30
C ILE A 150 -3.95 -11.43 8.86
N TYR A 151 -3.93 -10.18 8.36
CA TYR A 151 -3.18 -9.07 8.99
C TYR A 151 -4.08 -7.83 9.17
N PRO A 152 -4.89 -7.77 10.24
CA PRO A 152 -5.93 -6.76 10.39
C PRO A 152 -5.34 -5.44 10.89
N ARG A 153 -4.59 -4.70 10.08
CA ARG A 153 -4.19 -3.32 10.43
C ARG A 153 -4.08 -2.40 9.23
N SER A 154 -5.19 -2.20 8.49
CA SER A 154 -5.52 -0.82 8.13
C SER A 154 -5.80 -0.09 9.44
N GLN A 155 -4.80 0.57 10.01
CA GLN A 155 -5.09 1.50 11.09
C GLN A 155 -5.54 2.79 10.43
N GLY A 156 -6.82 3.12 10.54
CA GLY A 156 -7.39 4.32 9.94
C GLY A 156 -7.82 4.09 8.50
N GLN A 157 -9.13 3.93 8.32
CA GLN A 157 -9.80 4.42 7.12
C GLN A 157 -10.34 5.79 7.50
N ALA A 158 -9.90 6.81 6.80
CA ALA A 158 -10.36 8.17 7.03
C ALA A 158 -11.07 8.67 5.77
N VAL A 159 -12.18 9.37 5.96
CA VAL A 159 -12.91 10.04 4.87
C VAL A 159 -13.21 11.46 5.30
N SER A 160 -13.19 12.38 4.35
CA SER A 160 -13.60 13.76 4.57
C SER A 160 -14.07 14.39 3.27
N SER A 161 -14.77 15.52 3.37
CA SER A 161 -14.86 16.44 2.23
C SER A 161 -13.46 16.94 1.88
N ALA A 162 -13.20 17.10 0.59
CA ALA A 162 -11.98 17.70 0.06
C ALA A 162 -12.17 19.18 -0.31
N GLY A 163 -13.41 19.63 -0.50
CA GLY A 163 -13.68 20.91 -1.18
C GLY A 163 -13.49 20.77 -2.69
N ASP A 164 -13.56 21.87 -3.44
CA ASP A 164 -13.37 21.87 -4.90
C ASP A 164 -11.87 21.91 -5.24
N VAL A 165 -11.24 20.73 -5.26
CA VAL A 165 -9.78 20.64 -5.44
C VAL A 165 -9.37 20.70 -6.91
N ASN A 166 -10.32 20.53 -7.83
CA ASN A 166 -10.09 20.53 -9.27
C ASN A 166 -10.63 21.79 -9.98
N GLY A 167 -11.37 22.65 -9.27
CA GLY A 167 -11.89 23.92 -9.76
C GLY A 167 -13.10 23.78 -10.69
N ASP A 168 -13.86 22.68 -10.60
CA ASP A 168 -15.04 22.44 -11.44
C ASP A 168 -16.35 22.98 -10.83
N GLY A 169 -16.28 23.50 -9.60
CA GLY A 169 -17.39 24.07 -8.84
C GLY A 169 -18.21 23.04 -8.06
N ILE A 170 -17.76 21.78 -7.97
CA ILE A 170 -18.38 20.72 -7.19
C ILE A 170 -17.39 20.23 -6.13
N ASP A 171 -17.81 20.20 -4.86
CA ASP A 171 -16.98 19.68 -3.78
C ASP A 171 -16.60 18.20 -4.03
N ASP A 172 -15.32 17.90 -3.83
CA ASP A 172 -14.70 16.59 -3.97
C ASP A 172 -14.64 15.84 -2.63
N LEU A 173 -14.18 14.58 -2.67
CA LEU A 173 -13.99 13.73 -1.51
C LEU A 173 -12.54 13.24 -1.40
N ILE A 174 -12.07 13.07 -0.17
CA ILE A 174 -10.78 12.41 0.10
C ILE A 174 -10.97 11.14 0.95
N VAL A 175 -10.33 10.06 0.52
CA VAL A 175 -10.34 8.76 1.19
C VAL A 175 -8.90 8.36 1.52
N GLY A 176 -8.58 8.20 2.79
CA GLY A 176 -7.29 7.73 3.29
C GLY A 176 -7.30 6.24 3.59
N LEU A 177 -6.37 5.50 3.00
CA LEU A 177 -6.12 4.08 3.23
C LEU A 177 -4.71 3.87 3.78
N ALA A 178 -4.58 3.95 5.10
CA ALA A 178 -3.30 3.77 5.75
C ALA A 178 -2.85 2.31 5.80
N SER A 179 -1.56 2.08 5.51
CA SER A 179 -0.94 0.75 5.54
C SER A 179 0.31 0.75 6.42
N GLN A 180 0.45 -0.27 7.28
CA GLN A 180 1.61 -0.44 8.18
C GLN A 180 2.57 -1.54 7.74
N TYR A 181 2.05 -2.67 7.28
CA TYR A 181 2.82 -3.90 7.24
C TYR A 181 2.34 -4.84 6.15
N TYR A 182 3.29 -5.32 5.35
CA TYR A 182 3.14 -6.52 4.54
C TYR A 182 4.34 -7.43 4.83
N LYS A 183 4.10 -8.75 4.86
CA LYS A 183 5.03 -9.81 5.32
C LYS A 183 6.42 -9.77 4.66
N TRP A 184 6.57 -9.09 3.52
CA TRP A 184 7.80 -9.02 2.71
C TRP A 184 8.22 -7.60 2.29
N GLY A 185 7.62 -6.54 2.85
CA GLY A 185 8.02 -5.17 2.51
C GLY A 185 7.15 -4.08 3.13
N TRP A 186 7.71 -2.88 3.25
CA TRP A 186 7.00 -1.72 3.79
C TRP A 186 6.15 -1.07 2.69
N LYS A 187 4.84 -1.32 2.66
CA LYS A 187 3.93 -0.56 1.78
C LYS A 187 3.75 0.87 2.31
N THR A 188 3.66 1.81 1.39
CA THR A 188 3.21 3.17 1.70
C THR A 188 1.69 3.17 1.71
N GLY A 189 1.09 3.87 2.68
CA GLY A 189 -0.34 4.15 2.61
C GLY A 189 -0.66 4.99 1.37
N LYS A 190 -1.92 4.97 0.94
CA LYS A 190 -2.43 5.79 -0.15
C LYS A 190 -3.60 6.61 0.34
N SER A 191 -3.79 7.78 -0.26
CA SER A 191 -5.06 8.47 -0.25
C SER A 191 -5.57 8.63 -1.68
N TYR A 192 -6.88 8.76 -1.83
CA TYR A 192 -7.55 8.91 -3.10
C TYR A 192 -8.42 10.15 -3.03
N VAL A 193 -8.25 11.03 -4.00
CA VAL A 193 -9.18 12.13 -4.22
C VAL A 193 -10.18 11.65 -5.26
N VAL A 194 -11.45 11.74 -4.93
CA VAL A 194 -12.56 11.38 -5.81
C VAL A 194 -13.29 12.66 -6.14
N PHE A 195 -13.31 13.02 -7.42
CA PHE A 195 -13.98 14.24 -7.85
C PHE A 195 -15.48 14.15 -7.66
N GLY A 196 -16.06 15.27 -7.21
CA GLY A 196 -17.48 15.47 -7.09
C GLY A 196 -18.17 15.26 -8.42
N LYS A 197 -19.37 14.68 -8.38
CA LYS A 197 -20.15 14.43 -9.59
C LYS A 197 -21.63 14.36 -9.30
N VAL A 198 -22.41 14.64 -10.34
CA VAL A 198 -23.87 14.65 -10.29
C VAL A 198 -24.48 13.31 -10.70
N ASP A 199 -23.73 12.46 -11.39
CA ASP A 199 -24.16 11.10 -11.68
C ASP A 199 -24.02 10.22 -10.43
N GLY A 200 -24.96 9.29 -10.25
CA GLY A 200 -24.96 8.34 -9.14
C GLY A 200 -24.10 7.09 -9.39
N GLU A 201 -23.22 7.11 -10.40
CA GLU A 201 -22.42 5.93 -10.73
C GLU A 201 -21.37 5.67 -9.66
N GLY A 202 -21.14 4.40 -9.31
CA GLY A 202 -20.09 4.05 -8.35
C GLY A 202 -18.70 4.46 -8.83
N VAL A 203 -17.80 4.72 -7.89
CA VAL A 203 -16.37 4.99 -8.14
C VAL A 203 -15.55 3.84 -7.57
N ASP A 204 -14.62 3.31 -8.35
CA ASP A 204 -13.58 2.41 -7.90
C ASP A 204 -12.26 3.18 -7.81
N VAL A 205 -11.69 3.28 -6.61
CA VAL A 205 -10.49 4.08 -6.37
C VAL A 205 -9.23 3.47 -7.00
N ASP A 206 -9.26 2.18 -7.35
CA ASP A 206 -8.16 1.56 -8.11
C ASP A 206 -8.22 1.90 -9.61
N ASN A 207 -9.33 2.48 -10.07
CA ASN A 207 -9.60 2.82 -11.48
C ASN A 207 -10.23 4.23 -11.64
N LEU A 208 -9.67 5.25 -10.97
CA LEU A 208 -10.23 6.61 -10.94
C LEU A 208 -10.40 7.27 -12.32
N GLY A 209 -9.52 6.97 -13.29
CA GLY A 209 -9.58 7.58 -14.62
C GLY A 209 -9.54 9.11 -14.58
N SER A 210 -10.62 9.76 -15.04
CA SER A 210 -10.80 11.21 -14.96
C SER A 210 -11.56 11.69 -13.72
N GLY A 211 -12.05 10.78 -12.88
CA GLY A 211 -12.86 11.08 -11.71
C GLY A 211 -12.05 11.28 -10.42
N GLY A 212 -10.76 11.59 -10.52
CA GLY A 212 -9.91 11.82 -9.36
C GLY A 212 -8.44 11.52 -9.59
N PHE A 213 -7.65 11.50 -8.51
CA PHE A 213 -6.23 11.13 -8.53
C PHE A 213 -5.79 10.43 -7.24
N THR A 214 -4.67 9.72 -7.32
CA THR A 214 -4.06 9.04 -6.16
C THR A 214 -2.97 9.88 -5.52
N ILE A 215 -2.94 9.92 -4.20
CA ILE A 215 -1.84 10.44 -3.39
C ILE A 215 -1.06 9.26 -2.80
N ILE A 216 0.21 9.14 -3.15
CA ILE A 216 1.07 8.01 -2.80
C ILE A 216 1.99 8.40 -1.65
N GLY A 217 1.95 7.65 -0.56
CA GLY A 217 2.78 7.89 0.62
C GLY A 217 4.29 7.87 0.33
N ARG A 218 5.04 8.69 1.08
CA ARG A 218 6.50 8.90 0.90
C ARG A 218 7.35 7.69 1.33
N ALA A 219 7.04 7.10 2.47
CA ALA A 219 7.83 6.06 3.10
C ALA A 219 6.94 4.94 3.66
N GLY A 220 7.45 3.72 3.63
CA GLY A 220 6.68 2.57 4.11
C GLY A 220 6.47 2.62 5.63
N ASN A 221 5.40 2.01 6.13
CA ASN A 221 5.00 2.01 7.56
C ASN A 221 4.81 3.41 8.17
N SER A 222 4.64 4.43 7.34
CA SER A 222 4.46 5.81 7.80
C SER A 222 3.01 6.15 8.15
N LEU A 223 2.08 5.21 7.94
CA LEU A 223 0.65 5.43 8.11
C LEU A 223 0.11 6.59 7.27
N ASN A 224 0.60 6.75 6.05
CA ASN A 224 0.04 7.76 5.17
C ASN A 224 -1.47 7.52 4.92
N GLY A 225 -2.28 8.58 5.00
CA GLY A 225 -3.73 8.46 4.88
C GLY A 225 -4.42 8.02 6.17
N TYR A 226 -3.72 8.03 7.31
CA TYR A 226 -4.31 7.75 8.62
C TYR A 226 -5.38 8.77 9.00
N ALA A 227 -5.14 10.03 8.68
CA ALA A 227 -6.07 11.13 8.81
C ALA A 227 -6.05 11.94 7.51
N VAL A 228 -7.23 12.36 7.04
CA VAL A 228 -7.39 13.20 5.85
C VAL A 228 -8.45 14.26 6.11
N SER A 229 -8.29 15.43 5.52
CA SER A 229 -9.26 16.52 5.55
C SER A 229 -9.01 17.44 4.35
N SER A 230 -10.04 18.18 3.91
CA SER A 230 -9.80 19.46 3.23
C SER A 230 -8.93 20.36 4.10
N ALA A 231 -8.13 21.20 3.46
CA ALA A 231 -7.36 22.25 4.08
C ALA A 231 -7.91 23.65 3.73
N GLY A 232 -8.91 23.75 2.85
CA GLY A 232 -9.30 25.02 2.22
C GLY A 232 -8.22 25.53 1.26
N ASP A 233 -8.32 26.77 0.78
CA ASP A 233 -7.32 27.36 -0.11
C ASP A 233 -6.17 27.96 0.70
N VAL A 234 -5.21 27.11 1.11
CA VAL A 234 -4.11 27.53 1.99
C VAL A 234 -3.01 28.27 1.24
N ASN A 235 -3.05 28.24 -0.09
CA ASN A 235 -2.04 28.81 -0.95
C ASN A 235 -2.54 30.06 -1.72
N GLY A 236 -3.85 30.29 -1.77
CA GLY A 236 -4.49 31.44 -2.40
C GLY A 236 -4.51 31.35 -3.93
N ASP A 237 -4.65 30.15 -4.50
CA ASP A 237 -4.77 29.92 -5.95
C ASP A 237 -6.21 29.70 -6.42
N GLY A 238 -7.16 29.63 -5.49
CA GLY A 238 -8.59 29.45 -5.75
C GLY A 238 -9.03 27.99 -5.89
N LEU A 239 -8.15 27.02 -5.61
CA LEU A 239 -8.50 25.61 -5.47
C LEU A 239 -8.43 25.20 -4.00
N ASP A 240 -9.34 24.34 -3.56
CA ASP A 240 -9.21 23.79 -2.22
C ASP A 240 -8.01 22.83 -2.14
N ASP A 241 -7.24 22.95 -1.07
CA ASP A 241 -6.08 22.12 -0.78
C ASP A 241 -6.48 20.98 0.18
N LEU A 242 -5.55 20.03 0.36
CA LEU A 242 -5.77 18.82 1.16
C LEU A 242 -4.73 18.72 2.27
N ILE A 243 -5.11 18.18 3.43
CA ILE A 243 -4.17 17.79 4.48
C ILE A 243 -4.23 16.28 4.75
N ILE A 244 -3.05 15.64 4.75
CA ILE A 244 -2.90 14.19 4.91
C ILE A 244 -1.90 13.88 6.02
N GLY A 245 -2.34 13.09 6.99
CA GLY A 245 -1.53 12.59 8.09
C GLY A 245 -0.69 11.36 7.72
N ALA A 246 0.57 11.35 8.16
CA ALA A 246 1.48 10.21 8.16
C ALA A 246 2.19 10.12 9.54
N PRO A 247 1.45 9.77 10.61
CA PRO A 247 1.93 9.91 11.98
C PRO A 247 3.14 9.01 12.31
N LYS A 248 3.36 7.90 11.60
CA LYS A 248 4.51 7.02 11.88
C LYS A 248 5.76 7.36 11.05
N GLU A 249 5.70 8.42 10.25
CA GLU A 249 6.79 8.75 9.34
C GLU A 249 8.12 9.11 10.04
N TRP A 250 9.22 8.76 9.38
CA TRP A 250 10.60 9.02 9.81
C TRP A 250 11.26 10.08 8.93
N HIS A 251 11.88 11.08 9.57
CA HIS A 251 12.52 12.20 8.87
C HIS A 251 14.04 12.27 9.06
N THR A 252 14.56 11.79 10.19
CA THR A 252 15.98 11.91 10.53
C THR A 252 16.48 10.70 11.32
N TRP A 253 17.74 10.31 11.10
CA TRP A 253 18.41 9.28 11.90
C TRP A 253 18.41 9.68 13.39
N GLY A 254 17.78 8.88 14.24
CA GLY A 254 17.71 9.12 15.69
C GLY A 254 16.37 9.68 16.22
N ILE A 255 15.50 10.19 15.36
CA ILE A 255 14.12 10.61 15.74
C ILE A 255 13.14 9.67 15.03
N LYS A 256 12.67 8.64 15.75
CA LYS A 256 11.67 7.70 15.22
C LYS A 256 10.28 8.27 15.45
N ARG A 257 9.39 8.03 14.48
CA ARG A 257 7.94 8.29 14.56
C ARG A 257 7.58 9.72 15.00
N SER A 258 8.35 10.74 14.59
CA SER A 258 7.96 12.12 14.85
C SER A 258 6.71 12.52 14.05
N GLY A 259 6.44 11.81 12.94
CA GLY A 259 5.28 12.01 12.08
C GLY A 259 5.41 13.23 11.18
N THR A 260 4.61 13.23 10.13
CA THR A 260 4.41 14.40 9.25
C THR A 260 2.96 14.50 8.83
N ALA A 261 2.46 15.72 8.76
CA ALA A 261 1.28 16.05 7.97
C ALA A 261 1.72 16.71 6.66
N TYR A 262 1.02 16.42 5.57
CA TYR A 262 1.27 16.97 4.25
C TYR A 262 0.12 17.86 3.84
N VAL A 263 0.39 19.11 3.53
CA VAL A 263 -0.51 19.93 2.74
C VAL A 263 -0.21 19.64 1.26
N VAL A 264 -1.21 19.19 0.53
CA VAL A 264 -1.13 18.91 -0.92
C VAL A 264 -2.02 19.91 -1.61
N PHE A 265 -1.48 20.63 -2.59
CA PHE A 265 -2.23 21.66 -3.28
C PHE A 265 -3.24 21.07 -4.26
N GLY A 266 -4.39 21.75 -4.37
CA GLY A 266 -5.41 21.47 -5.38
C GLY A 266 -4.83 21.51 -6.80
N LYS A 267 -5.42 20.75 -7.72
CA LYS A 267 -4.94 20.63 -9.11
C LYS A 267 -6.03 20.12 -10.05
N THR A 268 -5.99 20.64 -11.27
CA THR A 268 -7.00 20.36 -12.32
C THR A 268 -6.76 19.09 -13.12
N ASP A 269 -5.51 18.61 -13.23
CA ASP A 269 -5.21 17.35 -13.91
C ASP A 269 -5.41 16.13 -12.98
N THR A 270 -5.32 14.90 -13.50
CA THR A 270 -5.56 13.68 -12.73
C THR A 270 -4.30 12.87 -12.40
N SER A 271 -3.12 13.44 -12.65
CA SER A 271 -1.85 12.77 -12.34
C SER A 271 -1.68 12.55 -10.84
N SER A 272 -1.12 11.39 -10.49
CA SER A 272 -0.89 11.03 -9.09
C SER A 272 0.13 11.96 -8.43
N VAL A 273 -0.11 12.27 -7.15
CA VAL A 273 0.80 13.05 -6.31
C VAL A 273 1.67 12.11 -5.51
N LEU A 274 3.00 12.32 -5.54
CA LEU A 274 3.92 11.64 -4.65
C LEU A 274 4.21 12.53 -3.44
N LEU A 275 3.94 12.06 -2.23
CA LEU A 275 4.26 12.85 -1.03
C LEU A 275 5.76 13.05 -0.82
N LYS A 276 6.60 12.28 -1.50
CA LYS A 276 8.04 12.57 -1.59
C LYS A 276 8.31 13.93 -2.25
N ASP A 277 7.52 14.31 -3.25
CA ASP A 277 7.69 15.57 -3.96
C ASP A 277 7.15 16.74 -3.12
N VAL A 278 6.01 16.53 -2.46
CA VAL A 278 5.44 17.47 -1.47
C VAL A 278 6.39 17.69 -0.30
N TYR A 279 7.05 16.63 0.19
CA TYR A 279 8.09 16.72 1.21
C TYR A 279 9.25 17.63 0.81
N ASN A 280 9.56 17.66 -0.49
CA ASN A 280 10.61 18.47 -1.10
C ASN A 280 10.09 19.83 -1.61
N GLY A 281 8.84 20.18 -1.35
CA GLY A 281 8.25 21.48 -1.68
C GLY A 281 7.70 21.60 -3.11
N THR A 282 7.27 20.48 -3.72
CA THR A 282 6.57 20.49 -5.02
C THR A 282 5.12 20.06 -4.82
N GLY A 283 4.17 20.88 -5.29
CA GLY A 283 2.73 20.59 -5.18
C GLY A 283 2.19 20.64 -3.74
N GLY A 284 2.84 21.38 -2.85
CA GLY A 284 2.44 21.54 -1.45
C GLY A 284 3.63 21.66 -0.50
N PHE A 285 3.42 21.39 0.79
CA PHE A 285 4.47 21.41 1.81
C PHE A 285 4.25 20.41 2.95
N ALA A 286 5.34 19.99 3.57
CA ALA A 286 5.31 19.12 4.75
C ALA A 286 5.32 19.91 6.07
N ILE A 287 4.55 19.45 7.05
CA ILE A 287 4.54 19.89 8.45
C ILE A 287 5.17 18.77 9.28
N LYS A 288 6.41 18.98 9.69
CA LYS A 288 7.29 17.96 10.26
C LYS A 288 7.21 17.99 11.78
N GLY A 289 6.91 16.83 12.37
CA GLY A 289 7.06 16.62 13.80
C GLY A 289 8.53 16.69 14.23
N TYR A 290 8.77 17.03 15.49
CA TYR A 290 10.09 17.44 15.96
C TYR A 290 10.65 16.65 17.15
N ILE A 291 9.81 15.91 17.87
CA ILE A 291 10.26 15.02 18.96
C ILE A 291 10.08 13.56 18.58
N TYR A 292 10.86 12.71 19.24
CA TYR A 292 10.70 11.26 19.14
C TYR A 292 9.26 10.91 19.53
N GLU A 293 8.57 10.18 18.65
CA GLU A 293 7.20 9.71 18.91
C GLU A 293 6.19 10.85 19.19
N SER A 294 6.31 12.01 18.51
CA SER A 294 5.22 12.99 18.47
C SER A 294 4.04 12.58 17.60
N TYR A 295 4.21 11.73 16.59
CA TYR A 295 3.11 11.36 15.70
C TYR A 295 2.37 12.55 15.05
N ALA A 296 3.10 13.59 14.63
CA ALA A 296 2.48 14.72 13.93
C ALA A 296 1.67 14.23 12.71
N GLY A 297 0.43 14.72 12.59
CA GLY A 297 -0.52 14.23 11.60
C GLY A 297 -1.33 13.02 12.08
N ALA A 298 -1.36 12.73 13.37
CA ALA A 298 -2.28 11.76 13.96
C ALA A 298 -3.74 12.16 13.80
N SER A 299 -4.01 13.46 13.85
CA SER A 299 -5.28 14.08 13.46
C SER A 299 -4.97 15.38 12.73
N VAL A 300 -5.80 15.70 11.74
CA VAL A 300 -5.68 16.89 10.90
C VAL A 300 -7.07 17.47 10.65
N SER A 301 -7.17 18.79 10.47
CA SER A 301 -8.42 19.48 10.15
C SER A 301 -8.12 20.80 9.44
N ALA A 302 -9.03 21.24 8.58
CA ALA A 302 -9.11 22.65 8.21
C ALA A 302 -9.39 23.51 9.46
N ALA A 303 -8.86 24.72 9.48
CA ALA A 303 -9.17 25.76 10.45
C ALA A 303 -9.93 26.95 9.82
N GLY A 304 -9.89 27.04 8.48
CA GLY A 304 -10.23 28.27 7.76
C GLY A 304 -9.17 29.36 8.02
N ASP A 305 -9.38 30.55 7.48
CA ASP A 305 -8.54 31.72 7.78
C ASP A 305 -8.74 32.23 9.23
N ILE A 306 -7.92 31.74 10.16
CA ILE A 306 -8.04 32.09 11.60
C ILE A 306 -7.26 33.36 11.96
N ASN A 307 -6.43 33.87 11.05
CA ASN A 307 -5.61 35.05 11.27
C ASN A 307 -6.04 36.27 10.41
N ASN A 308 -7.03 36.08 9.54
CA ASN A 308 -7.58 37.04 8.59
C ASN A 308 -6.54 37.56 7.58
N ASP A 309 -5.68 36.68 7.04
CA ASP A 309 -4.70 37.01 6.00
C ASP A 309 -5.14 36.65 4.57
N GLY A 310 -6.31 36.04 4.43
CA GLY A 310 -6.92 35.64 3.17
C GLY A 310 -6.47 34.27 2.66
N LEU A 311 -5.73 33.50 3.46
CA LEU A 311 -5.39 32.10 3.20
C LEU A 311 -6.02 31.21 4.28
N ASP A 312 -6.50 30.04 3.90
CA ASP A 312 -6.99 29.10 4.89
C ASP A 312 -5.83 28.48 5.70
N ASP A 313 -6.12 28.20 6.98
CA ASP A 313 -5.17 27.62 7.92
C ASP A 313 -5.54 26.18 8.27
N VAL A 314 -4.60 25.43 8.84
CA VAL A 314 -4.80 24.01 9.20
C VAL A 314 -4.43 23.72 10.63
N ILE A 315 -5.06 22.70 11.21
CA ILE A 315 -4.75 22.16 12.53
C ILE A 315 -4.06 20.80 12.38
N VAL A 316 -2.99 20.59 13.14
CA VAL A 316 -2.27 19.32 13.25
C VAL A 316 -2.14 18.91 14.71
N ASP A 317 -2.54 17.67 15.03
CA ASP A 317 -2.33 17.05 16.34
C ASP A 317 -1.12 16.09 16.32
N THR A 318 -0.51 15.95 17.49
CA THR A 318 0.61 15.06 17.81
C THR A 318 0.19 13.99 18.84
N ASN A 319 -1.08 13.62 18.88
CA ASN A 319 -1.59 12.62 19.82
C ASN A 319 -1.27 11.19 19.36
N SER A 320 -0.65 10.39 20.21
CA SER A 320 -0.34 8.98 19.97
C SER A 320 -1.47 7.99 20.34
N ASP A 321 -2.49 8.47 21.07
CA ASP A 321 -3.59 7.65 21.57
C ASP A 321 -4.33 6.98 20.40
N GLY A 322 -4.38 5.64 20.39
CA GLY A 322 -5.05 4.86 19.34
C GLY A 322 -4.16 4.43 18.16
N ILE A 323 -2.91 4.92 18.06
CA ILE A 323 -1.94 4.54 17.01
C ILE A 323 -1.20 3.21 17.35
N GLY A 324 -1.62 2.53 18.43
CA GLY A 324 -1.19 1.18 18.81
C GLY A 324 0.14 1.11 19.56
N ASP A 325 0.72 2.26 19.91
CA ASP A 325 1.93 2.38 20.72
C ASP A 325 1.55 3.18 22.00
N ILE A 326 1.39 2.50 23.14
CA ILE A 326 1.11 3.16 24.44
C ILE A 326 2.44 3.66 24.99
N ILE A 327 2.72 4.97 24.87
CA ILE A 327 3.94 5.55 25.42
C ILE A 327 3.59 6.84 26.17
N ALA A 328 3.73 6.78 27.49
CA ALA A 328 3.18 7.76 28.44
C ALA A 328 3.97 9.07 28.57
N SER A 329 4.74 9.49 27.56
CA SER A 329 5.71 10.59 27.74
C SER A 329 5.86 11.59 26.59
N ALA A 330 5.00 11.60 25.58
CA ALA A 330 4.97 12.69 24.61
C ALA A 330 3.99 13.77 25.07
N GLU A 331 4.40 15.04 25.12
CA GLU A 331 3.46 16.14 25.27
C GLU A 331 2.58 16.21 24.01
N HIS A 332 1.29 15.90 24.13
CA HIS A 332 0.35 15.93 23.01
C HIS A 332 -0.13 17.36 22.76
N GLN A 333 0.53 18.07 21.84
CA GLN A 333 0.22 19.46 21.49
C GLN A 333 -0.61 19.53 20.18
N LYS A 334 -1.38 20.62 20.05
CA LYS A 334 -2.20 20.90 18.87
C LYS A 334 -1.68 22.19 18.27
N PHE A 335 -1.40 22.16 16.98
CA PHE A 335 -0.77 23.27 16.28
C PHE A 335 -1.73 23.80 15.23
N ALA A 336 -2.02 25.09 15.29
CA ALA A 336 -2.55 25.81 14.13
C ALA A 336 -1.37 26.26 13.27
N ILE A 337 -1.44 25.97 11.97
CA ILE A 337 -0.39 26.27 11.00
C ILE A 337 -1.00 27.19 9.97
N PHE A 338 -0.42 28.38 9.83
CA PHE A 338 -0.95 29.35 8.89
C PHE A 338 -0.71 28.97 7.43
N GLY A 339 -1.71 29.27 6.58
CA GLY A 339 -1.63 29.18 5.14
C GLY A 339 -0.46 29.96 4.58
N LYS A 340 0.09 29.50 3.46
CA LYS A 340 1.21 30.16 2.78
C LYS A 340 1.40 29.69 1.34
N LYS A 341 1.78 30.65 0.48
CA LYS A 341 2.25 30.41 -0.89
C LYS A 341 3.58 29.67 -1.00
N SER A 342 4.44 29.82 0.01
CA SER A 342 5.75 29.16 0.02
C SER A 342 5.57 27.66 0.24
N THR A 343 6.28 26.82 -0.52
CA THR A 343 6.26 25.36 -0.35
C THR A 343 7.30 24.84 0.66
N SER A 344 8.03 25.74 1.33
CA SER A 344 8.98 25.36 2.38
C SER A 344 8.27 24.61 3.50
N SER A 345 8.90 23.53 3.98
CA SER A 345 8.35 22.75 5.08
C SER A 345 8.29 23.53 6.39
N VAL A 346 7.25 23.30 7.18
CA VAL A 346 7.12 23.81 8.54
C VAL A 346 7.69 22.78 9.51
N SER A 347 8.50 23.21 10.48
CA SER A 347 8.94 22.36 11.59
C SER A 347 8.16 22.73 12.82
N LEU A 348 7.48 21.77 13.46
CA LEU A 348 6.70 22.04 14.66
C LEU A 348 7.57 22.52 15.84
N SER A 349 8.87 22.19 15.86
CA SER A 349 9.83 22.76 16.83
C SER A 349 10.01 24.27 16.73
N ALA A 350 9.70 24.87 15.59
CA ALA A 350 9.78 26.33 15.43
C ALA A 350 8.58 27.04 16.07
N ILE A 351 7.55 26.28 16.46
CA ILE A 351 6.28 26.78 16.97
C ILE A 351 6.07 26.34 18.44
N ALA A 352 6.52 25.13 18.79
CA ALA A 352 6.49 24.60 20.14
C ALA A 352 7.43 25.41 21.05
N ASN A 353 6.85 26.12 22.03
CA ASN A 353 7.56 26.82 23.10
C ASN A 353 7.42 26.05 24.41
#